data_AF-A0A7K7AUN6-F1
#
_entry.id   AF-A0A7K7AUN6-F1
#
_cell.length_a   1.000
_cell.length_b   1.000
_cell.length_c   1.000
_cell.angle_alpha   90.00
_cell.angle_beta   90.00
_cell.angle_gamma   90.00
#
_symmetry.space_group_name_H-M   'P 1'
#
loop_
_entity.id
_entity.type
_entity.pdbx_description
1 polymer ?
#
loop_
_entity_poly.entity_id
_entity_poly.type
_entity_poly.pdbx_seq_one_letter_code
_entity_poly.pdbx_strand_id
1 'polypeptide(L)' 'SEQSLAFSDPFLNRRRANDFIQPDTRLEGMSQERIRERMKAPQERQREMCEDYYPCELYAYRHGYAAAYRHYFGRRRTK' A
#
# COMPACT_ATOMS: atom_id res chain seq x y z
N SER A 1 12.54 15.72 -13.63
CA SER A 1 11.27 16.44 -13.44
C SER A 1 10.33 15.55 -12.64
N GLU A 2 10.45 15.56 -11.31
CA GLU A 2 9.76 14.61 -10.41
C GLU A 2 8.55 15.23 -9.69
N GLN A 3 8.02 16.34 -10.21
CA GLN A 3 7.02 17.17 -9.52
C GLN A 3 5.56 16.80 -9.81
N SER A 4 5.26 15.73 -10.57
CA SER A 4 3.89 15.40 -10.96
C SER A 4 3.24 14.23 -10.21
N LEU A 5 3.98 13.46 -9.39
CA LEU A 5 3.40 12.35 -8.62
C LEU A 5 2.78 12.79 -7.28
N ALA A 6 3.07 14.02 -6.83
CA ALA A 6 2.62 14.54 -5.53
C ALA A 6 1.22 15.21 -5.56
N PHE A 7 0.57 15.32 -6.73
CA PHE A 7 -0.65 16.12 -6.83
C PHE A 7 -1.95 15.40 -6.39
N SER A 8 -1.94 14.09 -6.14
CA SER A 8 -3.20 13.36 -5.91
C SER A 8 -3.38 12.71 -4.54
N ASP A 9 -2.34 12.60 -3.69
CA ASP A 9 -2.51 12.07 -2.32
C ASP A 9 -1.49 12.70 -1.35
N PRO A 10 -1.92 13.45 -0.32
CA PRO A 10 -1.02 13.96 0.71
C PRO A 10 -0.42 12.84 1.58
N PHE A 11 -0.91 11.60 1.47
CA PHE A 11 -0.38 10.44 2.17
C PHE A 11 0.44 9.55 1.23
N LEU A 12 1.72 9.36 1.56
CA LEU A 12 2.54 8.34 0.90
C LEU A 12 2.19 6.96 1.45
N ASN A 13 2.03 5.99 0.55
CA ASN A 13 1.92 4.61 0.98
C ASN A 13 3.19 4.17 1.73
N ARG A 14 3.07 3.15 2.58
CA ARG A 14 4.17 2.69 3.44
C ARG A 14 5.43 2.32 2.65
N ARG A 15 5.28 1.69 1.46
CA ARG A 15 6.44 1.28 0.65
C ARG A 15 7.21 2.47 0.11
N ARG A 16 6.51 3.52 -0.35
CA ARG A 16 7.12 4.78 -0.82
C ARG A 16 7.68 5.60 0.35
N ALA A 17 7.03 5.56 1.51
CA ALA A 17 7.53 6.24 2.70
C ALA A 17 8.87 5.67 3.19
N ASN A 18 9.10 4.36 3.01
CA ASN A 18 10.37 3.71 3.39
C ASN A 18 11.60 4.27 2.67
N ASP A 19 11.43 4.90 1.51
CA ASP A 19 12.51 5.53 0.75
C ASP A 19 13.07 6.78 1.45
N PHE A 20 12.31 7.36 2.40
CA PHE A 20 12.67 8.59 3.11
C PHE A 20 13.11 8.38 4.57
N ILE A 21 13.07 7.13 5.07
CA ILE A 21 13.42 6.84 6.48
C ILE A 21 14.94 6.68 6.64
N GLN A 22 15.53 7.42 7.58
CA GLN A 22 16.95 7.35 7.91
C GLN A 22 17.34 5.99 8.51
N PRO A 23 18.56 5.48 8.24
CA PRO A 23 18.97 4.14 8.66
C PRO A 23 19.15 3.98 10.18
N ASP A 24 19.43 5.05 10.92
CA ASP A 24 19.73 5.01 12.37
C ASP A 24 18.48 4.66 13.20
N THR A 25 17.33 5.25 12.88
CA THR A 25 16.03 4.98 13.53
C THR A 25 15.38 3.66 13.08
N ARG A 26 16.01 2.97 12.13
CA ARG A 26 15.43 1.82 11.44
C ARG A 26 15.35 0.58 12.33
N LEU A 27 16.34 0.32 13.19
CA LEU A 27 16.40 -0.93 13.96
C LEU A 27 15.29 -1.04 15.02
N GLU A 28 15.07 0.01 15.82
CA GLU A 28 13.97 0.03 16.78
C GLU A 28 12.60 0.07 16.07
N GLY A 29 12.48 0.89 15.02
CA GLY A 29 11.27 0.99 14.21
C GLY A 29 10.88 -0.34 13.54
N MET A 30 11.85 -1.11 13.05
CA MET A 30 11.62 -2.41 12.39
C MET A 30 10.91 -3.43 13.29
N SER A 31 11.17 -3.41 14.60
CA SER A 31 10.55 -4.34 15.54
C SER A 31 9.06 -4.05 15.74
N GLN A 32 8.71 -2.77 15.97
CA GLN A 32 7.33 -2.31 16.14
C GLN A 32 6.55 -2.42 14.84
N GLU A 33 7.19 -2.11 13.72
CA GLU A 33 6.61 -2.20 12.40
C GLU A 33 6.30 -3.66 12.02
N ARG A 34 7.19 -4.61 12.35
CA ARG A 34 6.91 -6.05 12.18
C ARG A 34 5.70 -6.51 12.97
N ILE A 35 5.48 -5.98 14.18
CA ILE A 35 4.29 -6.29 14.99
C ILE A 35 3.04 -5.69 14.33
N ARG A 36 3.09 -4.44 13.89
CA ARG A 36 2.00 -3.77 13.16
C ARG A 36 1.62 -4.52 11.88
N GLU A 37 2.60 -4.94 11.08
CA GLU A 37 2.39 -5.73 9.86
C GLU A 37 1.67 -7.06 10.13
N ARG A 38 1.99 -7.71 11.27
CA ARG A 38 1.32 -8.95 11.66
C ARG A 38 -0.12 -8.72 12.09
N MET A 39 -0.40 -7.59 12.76
CA MET A 39 -1.74 -7.22 13.21
C MET A 39 -2.57 -6.46 12.15
N LYS A 40 -1.99 -6.22 10.97
CA LYS A 40 -2.64 -5.47 9.89
C LYS A 40 -3.96 -6.10 9.47
N ALA A 41 -4.99 -5.26 9.39
CA ALA A 41 -6.32 -5.71 8.98
C ALA A 41 -6.29 -6.23 7.53
N PRO A 42 -7.09 -7.25 7.17
CA PRO A 42 -7.17 -7.73 5.79
C PRO A 42 -7.50 -6.63 4.78
N GLN A 43 -8.37 -5.68 5.13
CA GLN A 43 -8.73 -4.55 4.25
C GLN A 43 -7.55 -3.62 4.01
N GLU A 44 -6.73 -3.38 5.03
CA GLU A 44 -5.55 -2.53 4.93
C GLU A 44 -4.50 -3.18 4.01
N ARG A 45 -4.28 -4.50 4.12
CA ARG A 45 -3.44 -5.23 3.16
C ARG A 45 -3.96 -5.16 1.72
N GLN A 46 -5.27 -5.27 1.52
CA GLN A 46 -5.88 -5.17 0.19
C GLN A 46 -5.69 -3.76 -0.40
N ARG A 47 -5.83 -2.73 0.43
CA ARG A 47 -5.58 -1.34 0.06
C ARG A 47 -4.14 -1.13 -0.38
N GLU A 48 -3.17 -1.51 0.46
CA GLU A 48 -1.74 -1.37 0.13
C GLU A 48 -1.38 -2.07 -1.18
N MET A 49 -1.85 -3.31 -1.37
CA MET A 49 -1.65 -4.06 -2.63
C MET A 49 -2.14 -3.28 -3.86
N CYS A 50 -3.22 -2.53 -3.73
CA CYS A 50 -3.77 -1.72 -4.81
C CYS A 50 -3.02 -0.41 -5.01
N GLU A 51 -2.57 0.26 -3.94
CA GLU A 51 -1.71 1.46 -4.02
C GLU A 51 -0.35 1.16 -4.68
N ASP A 52 0.10 -0.10 -4.62
CA ASP A 52 1.33 -0.55 -5.28
C ASP A 52 1.11 -0.99 -6.74
N TYR A 53 -0.13 -1.04 -7.22
CA TYR A 53 -0.46 -1.43 -8.59
C TYR A 53 -1.39 -0.39 -9.22
N TYR A 54 -0.80 0.54 -9.96
CA TYR A 54 -1.47 1.72 -10.52
C TYR A 54 -2.84 1.45 -11.19
N PRO A 55 -3.05 0.36 -11.97
CA PRO A 55 -4.38 0.03 -12.47
C PRO A 55 -5.40 -0.29 -11.37
N CYS A 56 -5.01 -0.98 -10.29
CA CYS A 56 -5.90 -1.17 -9.15
C CYS A 56 -6.15 0.13 -8.40
N GLU A 57 -5.12 0.94 -8.16
CA GLU A 57 -5.23 2.25 -7.51
C GLU A 57 -6.25 3.15 -8.25
N LEU A 58 -6.09 3.29 -9.56
CA LEU A 58 -6.99 4.10 -10.41
C LEU A 58 -8.44 3.61 -10.36
N TYR A 59 -8.65 2.29 -10.36
CA TYR A 59 -9.99 1.70 -10.24
C TYR A 59 -10.57 1.89 -8.82
N ALA A 60 -9.72 1.80 -7.79
CA ALA A 60 -10.12 1.98 -6.39
C ALA A 60 -10.63 3.40 -6.12
N TYR A 61 -10.09 4.42 -6.79
CA TYR A 61 -10.62 5.79 -6.69
C TYR A 61 -12.10 5.90 -7.08
N ARG A 62 -12.61 5.01 -7.95
CA ARG A 62 -14.01 5.02 -8.40
C ARG A 62 -14.89 3.98 -7.71
N HIS A 63 -14.32 2.83 -7.38
CA HIS A 63 -15.09 1.66 -6.93
C HIS A 63 -14.73 1.18 -5.51
N GLY A 64 -13.76 1.81 -4.87
CA GLY A 64 -13.22 1.41 -3.57
C GLY A 64 -12.24 0.23 -3.66
N TYR A 65 -11.34 0.15 -2.67
CA TYR A 65 -10.25 -0.83 -2.63
C TYR A 65 -10.73 -2.29 -2.59
N ALA A 66 -11.84 -2.59 -1.91
CA ALA A 66 -12.34 -3.97 -1.84
C ALA A 66 -12.82 -4.50 -3.22
N ALA A 67 -13.48 -3.66 -4.01
CA ALA A 67 -13.92 -4.02 -5.36
C ALA A 67 -12.73 -4.10 -6.32
N ALA A 68 -11.83 -3.11 -6.26
CA ALA A 68 -10.62 -3.05 -7.06
C ALA A 68 -9.71 -4.27 -6.81
N TYR A 69 -9.49 -4.62 -5.54
CA TYR A 69 -8.69 -5.78 -5.17
C TYR A 69 -9.27 -7.07 -5.74
N ARG A 70 -10.59 -7.27 -5.66
CA ARG A 70 -11.23 -8.45 -6.28
C ARG A 70 -11.10 -8.44 -7.80
N HIS A 71 -11.22 -7.27 -8.45
CA HIS A 71 -11.12 -7.13 -9.89
C HIS A 71 -9.74 -7.55 -10.42
N TYR A 72 -8.66 -7.07 -9.79
CA TYR A 72 -7.28 -7.30 -10.24
C TYR A 72 -6.61 -8.53 -9.62
N PHE A 73 -6.89 -8.83 -8.35
CA PHE A 73 -6.21 -9.89 -7.58
C PHE A 73 -7.14 -11.03 -7.14
N GLY A 74 -8.45 -10.92 -7.36
CA GLY A 74 -9.42 -11.95 -6.98
C GLY A 74 -9.38 -13.22 -7.83
N ARG A 75 -8.71 -13.19 -8.99
CA ARG A 75 -8.49 -14.37 -9.84
C ARG A 75 -7.21 -15.10 -9.44
N ARG A 76 -7.28 -15.93 -8.39
CA ARG A 76 -6.58 -17.23 -8.21
C ARG A 76 -6.74 -17.78 -6.80
N ARG A 77 -7.67 -18.72 -6.66
CA ARG A 77 -7.49 -19.99 -5.90
C ARG A 77 -8.29 -21.10 -6.59
N THR A 78 -7.91 -21.44 -7.82
CA THR A 78 -8.12 -22.84 -8.25
C THR A 78 -7.06 -23.66 -7.54
N LYS A 79 -7.55 -24.59 -6.73
CA LYS A 79 -6.83 -25.47 -5.82
C LYS A 79 -5.74 -26.27 -6.51
#